data_AF-Q2H853-F1
#
_entry.id   AF-Q2H853-F1
#
_cell.length_a   1.000
_cell.length_b   1.000
_cell.length_c   1.000
_cell.angle_alpha   90.00
_cell.angle_beta   90.00
_cell.angle_gamma   90.00
#
_symmetry.space_group_name_H-M   'P 1'
#
loop_
_entity.id
_entity.type
_entity.pdbx_description
1 polymer ?
#
loop_
_entity_poly.entity_id
_entity_poly.type
_entity_poly.pdbx_seq_one_letter_code
_entity_poly.pdbx_strand_id
1 'polypeptide(L)'
;MTEAAPYQSDEKLGANLPREAPPGQVNDPSYKTRGTEAVPVVDDDAPVDDPMKPGRADTDKQLEQDEREAIDKSNILGERTRKAKPPGTYAEPSDEQMMGMKK
;
A
#
# COMPACT_ATOMS: atom_id res chain seq x y z
N MET A 1 15.59 -17.93 2.51
CA MET A 1 16.05 -16.53 2.37
C MET A 1 15.14 -15.71 3.27
N THR A 2 15.59 -15.31 4.46
CA THR A 2 14.80 -14.47 5.36
C THR A 2 15.62 -13.23 5.64
N GLU A 3 15.12 -12.11 5.14
CA GLU A 3 15.67 -10.77 5.26
C GLU A 3 15.71 -10.38 6.74
N ALA A 4 16.90 -10.09 7.26
CA ALA A 4 17.06 -9.69 8.65
C ALA A 4 16.58 -8.25 8.82
N ALA A 5 15.59 -8.04 9.70
CA ALA A 5 15.15 -6.71 10.08
C ALA A 5 16.35 -5.89 10.64
N PRO A 6 16.40 -4.57 10.39
CA PRO A 6 17.50 -3.75 10.88
C PRO A 6 17.53 -3.79 12.41
N TYR A 7 18.66 -4.24 12.96
CA TYR A 7 18.99 -4.12 14.37
C TYR A 7 18.90 -2.64 14.76
N GLN A 8 18.09 -2.32 15.76
CA GLN A 8 18.14 -1.03 16.44
C GLN A 8 19.49 -0.95 17.16
N SER A 9 20.52 -0.44 16.48
CA SER A 9 21.81 -0.13 17.09
C SER A 9 21.68 1.23 17.75
N ASP A 10 21.30 1.26 19.03
CA ASP A 10 21.42 2.46 19.84
C ASP A 10 22.93 2.79 19.97
N GLU A 11 23.39 3.83 19.29
CA GLU A 11 24.80 4.22 19.12
C GLU A 11 25.44 4.81 20.40
N LYS A 12 25.14 4.26 21.58
CA LYS A 12 25.83 4.61 22.82
C LYS A 12 26.50 3.38 23.42
N LEU A 13 27.68 3.08 22.87
CA LEU A 13 28.69 2.22 23.49
C LEU A 13 28.99 2.72 24.92
N GLY A 14 28.35 2.12 25.92
CA GLY A 14 28.65 2.37 27.34
C GLY A 14 27.45 2.63 28.26
N ALA A 15 26.20 2.50 27.80
CA ALA A 15 25.07 2.51 28.73
C ALA A 15 25.12 1.28 29.65
N ASN A 16 25.20 1.49 30.96
CA ASN A 16 25.07 0.44 31.97
C ASN A 16 23.60 0.02 32.00
N LEU A 17 23.23 -0.91 31.12
CA LEU A 17 21.87 -1.44 31.05
C LEU A 17 21.57 -2.15 32.37
N PRO A 18 20.49 -1.82 33.09
CA PRO A 18 20.12 -2.55 34.29
C PRO A 18 19.98 -4.04 33.93
N ARG A 19 20.60 -4.92 34.74
CA ARG A 19 20.59 -6.40 34.54
C ARG A 19 19.18 -7.02 34.54
N GLU A 20 18.16 -6.22 34.83
CA GLU A 20 16.75 -6.59 34.93
C GLU A 20 15.94 -6.26 33.67
N ALA A 21 16.57 -5.75 32.60
CA ALA A 21 15.88 -5.59 31.33
C ALA A 21 15.43 -6.98 30.79
N PRO A 22 14.15 -7.17 30.45
CA PRO A 22 13.66 -8.42 29.88
C PRO A 22 14.42 -8.75 28.58
N PRO A 23 14.90 -9.99 28.39
CA PRO A 23 15.46 -10.39 27.11
C PRO A 23 14.33 -10.50 26.06
N GLY A 24 14.56 -9.98 24.86
CA GLY A 24 13.61 -10.08 23.73
C GLY A 24 13.09 -8.72 23.24
N GLN A 25 12.19 -8.76 22.25
CA GLN A 25 11.50 -7.56 21.76
C GLN A 25 10.48 -7.10 22.80
N VAL A 26 10.59 -5.84 23.23
CA VAL A 26 9.65 -5.24 24.18
C VAL A 26 8.43 -4.74 23.40
N ASN A 27 7.26 -5.29 23.71
CA ASN A 27 5.99 -4.72 23.24
C ASN A 27 5.63 -3.53 24.13
N ASP A 28 5.59 -2.33 23.56
CA ASP A 28 5.13 -1.12 24.26
C ASP A 28 3.88 -0.56 23.55
N PRO A 29 2.69 -0.63 24.17
CA PRO A 29 1.49 -0.10 23.55
C PRO A 29 1.27 1.42 23.70
N SER A 30 2.21 2.15 24.28
CA SER A 30 2.05 3.57 24.64
C SER A 30 1.79 4.51 23.46
N TYR A 31 2.21 4.15 22.25
CA TYR A 31 2.04 4.96 21.03
C TYR A 31 0.64 4.88 20.40
N LYS A 32 -0.27 4.08 20.95
CA LYS A 32 -1.55 3.75 20.31
C LYS A 32 -2.60 4.78 20.60
N THR A 33 -3.37 5.14 19.58
CA THR A 33 -4.36 6.19 19.71
C THR A 33 -5.71 5.61 20.13
N ARG A 34 -6.57 6.46 20.71
CA ARG A 34 -7.87 6.05 21.26
C ARG A 34 -8.99 5.92 20.21
N GLY A 35 -8.65 5.96 18.92
CA GLY A 35 -9.62 5.83 17.82
C GLY A 35 -10.43 7.10 17.50
N THR A 36 -10.17 8.22 18.17
CA THR A 36 -10.87 9.50 17.94
C THR A 36 -10.24 10.38 16.86
N GLU A 37 -9.14 9.89 16.27
CA GLU A 37 -8.33 10.62 15.30
C GLU A 37 -8.74 10.24 13.88
N ALA A 38 -8.45 11.09 12.89
CA ALA A 38 -8.78 10.81 11.50
C ALA A 38 -8.11 9.54 10.96
N VAL A 39 -6.91 9.23 11.47
CA VAL A 39 -6.19 7.98 11.20
C VAL A 39 -5.69 7.42 12.54
N PRO A 40 -6.27 6.32 13.05
CA PRO A 40 -5.84 5.74 14.31
C PRO A 40 -4.52 4.98 14.17
N VAL A 41 -3.66 5.06 15.19
CA VAL A 41 -2.44 4.25 15.30
C VAL A 41 -2.77 3.04 16.16
N VAL A 42 -2.56 1.85 15.61
CA VAL A 42 -2.91 0.56 16.22
C VAL A 42 -1.68 -0.17 16.74
N ASP A 43 -1.89 -1.25 17.51
CA ASP A 43 -0.81 -2.13 17.95
C ASP A 43 -0.01 -2.73 16.79
N ASP A 44 1.32 -2.90 16.96
CA ASP A 44 2.15 -3.68 16.03
C ASP A 44 1.62 -5.12 15.89
N ASP A 45 1.07 -5.67 16.99
CA ASP A 45 0.44 -6.99 17.03
C ASP A 45 -1.06 -6.95 16.71
N ALA A 46 -1.61 -5.79 16.32
CA ALA A 46 -3.01 -5.70 15.96
C ALA A 46 -3.28 -6.56 14.73
N PRO A 47 -4.36 -7.37 14.72
CA PRO A 47 -4.73 -8.12 13.53
C PRO A 47 -5.07 -7.12 12.41
N VAL A 48 -4.34 -7.21 11.30
CA VAL A 48 -4.62 -6.48 10.08
C VAL A 48 -5.40 -7.40 9.15
N ASP A 49 -6.49 -6.88 8.59
CA ASP A 49 -7.24 -7.60 7.56
C ASP A 49 -6.37 -7.74 6.31
N ASP A 50 -5.95 -8.97 6.02
CA ASP A 50 -5.31 -9.30 4.76
C ASP A 50 -6.42 -9.46 3.69
N PRO A 51 -6.46 -8.61 2.64
CA PRO A 51 -7.41 -8.79 1.55
C PRO A 51 -7.15 -10.11 0.78
N MET A 52 -5.96 -10.69 0.90
CA MET A 52 -5.61 -11.95 0.28
C MET A 52 -6.19 -13.12 1.07
N LYS A 53 -6.93 -13.99 0.38
CA LYS A 53 -7.45 -15.23 0.97
C LYS A 53 -6.50 -16.38 0.63
N PRO A 54 -5.61 -16.79 1.55
CA PRO A 54 -4.66 -17.87 1.28
C PRO A 54 -5.42 -19.16 0.93
N GLY A 55 -4.95 -19.86 -0.10
CA GLY A 55 -5.59 -21.09 -0.60
C GLY A 55 -6.79 -20.89 -1.52
N ARG A 56 -7.23 -19.65 -1.78
CA ARG A 56 -8.18 -19.33 -2.87
C ARG A 56 -7.50 -18.62 -4.03
N ALA A 57 -6.55 -17.74 -3.74
CA ALA A 57 -5.90 -16.88 -4.72
C ALA A 57 -5.16 -17.66 -5.84
N ASP A 58 -4.60 -18.82 -5.53
CA ASP A 58 -3.86 -19.67 -6.47
C ASP A 58 -4.61 -21.01 -6.68
N THR A 59 -5.84 -20.91 -7.19
CA THR A 59 -6.68 -22.09 -7.48
C THR A 59 -7.27 -22.00 -8.87
N ASP A 60 -7.42 -23.15 -9.53
CA ASP A 60 -8.07 -23.27 -10.84
C ASP A 60 -9.47 -22.64 -10.86
N LYS A 61 -10.17 -22.70 -9.72
CA LYS A 61 -11.49 -22.09 -9.53
C LYS A 61 -11.44 -20.56 -9.65
N GLN A 62 -10.37 -19.93 -9.16
CA GLN A 62 -10.18 -18.49 -9.31
C GLN A 62 -9.87 -18.15 -10.76
N LEU A 63 -9.01 -18.92 -11.44
CA LEU A 63 -8.71 -18.72 -12.86
C LEU A 63 -9.98 -18.81 -13.72
N GLU A 64 -10.84 -19.81 -13.50
CA GLU A 64 -12.11 -19.96 -14.23
C GLU A 64 -13.08 -18.80 -13.96
N GLN A 65 -13.06 -18.23 -12.75
CA GLN A 65 -13.87 -17.05 -12.43
C GLN A 65 -13.31 -15.81 -13.15
N ASP A 66 -12.00 -15.62 -13.11
CA ASP A 66 -11.31 -14.51 -13.76
C ASP A 66 -11.49 -14.56 -15.29
N GLU A 67 -11.42 -15.74 -15.90
CA GLU A 67 -11.66 -15.94 -17.34
C GLU A 67 -13.09 -15.56 -17.73
N ARG A 68 -14.09 -15.90 -16.91
CA ARG A 68 -15.48 -15.51 -17.14
C ARG A 68 -15.67 -14.01 -17.00
N GLU A 69 -15.08 -13.40 -15.98
CA GLU A 69 -15.17 -11.95 -15.74
C GLU A 69 -14.46 -11.16 -16.83
N ALA A 70 -13.32 -11.64 -17.32
CA ALA A 70 -12.55 -10.99 -18.39
C ALA A 70 -13.29 -10.96 -19.73
N ILE A 71 -14.10 -11.98 -20.01
CA ILE A 71 -14.91 -12.05 -21.24
C ILE A 71 -16.22 -11.27 -21.09
N ASP A 72 -16.67 -11.00 -19.86
CA ASP A 72 -17.92 -10.31 -19.59
C ASP A 72 -17.85 -8.81 -19.92
N LYS A 73 -18.42 -8.46 -21.07
CA LYS A 73 -18.49 -7.08 -21.56
C LYS A 73 -19.43 -6.19 -20.74
N SER A 74 -20.29 -6.74 -19.88
CA SER A 74 -21.19 -5.95 -19.05
C SER A 74 -20.46 -5.20 -17.92
N ASN A 75 -19.26 -5.68 -17.54
CA ASN A 75 -18.37 -5.03 -16.59
C ASN A 75 -17.56 -3.88 -17.20
N ILE A 76 -17.65 -3.67 -18.52
CA ILE A 76 -16.97 -2.56 -19.19
C ILE A 76 -17.78 -1.27 -18.99
N LEU A 77 -17.14 -0.25 -18.44
CA LEU A 77 -17.71 1.08 -18.38
C LEU A 77 -17.93 1.62 -19.80
N GLY A 78 -19.20 1.86 -20.17
CA GLY A 78 -19.58 2.36 -21.49
C GLY A 78 -19.23 3.84 -21.73
N GLU A 79 -18.78 4.55 -20.71
CA GLU A 79 -18.40 5.96 -20.77
C GLU A 79 -16.98 6.18 -20.25
N ARG A 80 -16.39 7.32 -20.62
CA ARG A 80 -15.08 7.70 -20.13
C ARG A 80 -15.17 8.04 -18.64
N THR A 81 -14.18 7.64 -17.86
CA THR A 81 -14.09 7.99 -16.44
C THR A 81 -14.04 9.52 -16.27
N ARG A 82 -14.52 10.02 -15.12
CA ARG A 82 -14.57 11.48 -14.86
C ARG A 82 -13.19 12.12 -15.09
N LYS A 83 -13.18 13.29 -15.74
CA LYS A 83 -11.98 14.05 -16.15
C LYS A 83 -11.17 13.46 -17.32
N ALA A 84 -11.59 12.34 -17.91
CA ALA A 84 -10.99 11.89 -19.16
C ALA A 84 -11.28 12.91 -20.27
N LYS A 85 -10.24 13.56 -20.79
CA LYS A 85 -10.41 14.52 -21.89
C LYS A 85 -10.97 13.81 -23.13
N PRO A 86 -11.72 14.48 -24.03
CA PRO A 86 -12.25 13.88 -25.25
C PRO A 86 -11.16 13.19 -26.10
N PRO A 87 -11.52 12.21 -26.93
CA PRO A 87 -10.58 11.64 -27.90
C PRO A 87 -9.94 12.75 -28.75
N GLY A 88 -8.64 12.60 -29.07
CA GLY A 88 -7.88 13.60 -29.85
C GLY A 88 -7.33 14.80 -29.07
N THR A 89 -7.66 14.94 -27.79
CA THR A 89 -7.11 16.04 -26.95
C THR A 89 -5.73 15.75 -26.33
N TYR A 90 -5.32 14.47 -26.34
CA TYR A 90 -3.96 14.07 -25.99
C TYR A 90 -3.15 14.01 -27.28
N ALA A 91 -2.74 15.17 -27.75
CA ALA A 91 -1.84 15.34 -28.88
C ALA A 91 -0.62 16.13 -28.41
N GLU A 92 0.54 15.82 -28.98
CA GLU A 92 1.72 16.65 -28.76
C GLU A 92 1.44 18.07 -29.31
N PRO A 93 1.82 19.13 -28.56
CA PRO A 93 1.69 20.50 -29.06
C PRO A 93 2.53 20.67 -30.33
N SER A 94 2.03 21.42 -31.30
CA SER A 94 2.83 21.81 -32.46
C SER A 94 4.00 22.71 -32.03
N ASP A 95 5.03 22.83 -32.88
CA ASP A 95 6.18 23.68 -32.62
C ASP A 95 5.78 25.14 -32.33
N GLU A 96 4.80 25.66 -33.08
CA GLU A 96 4.23 27.01 -32.87
C GLU A 96 3.50 27.13 -31.51
N GLN A 97 2.79 26.09 -31.10
CA GLN A 97 2.12 26.03 -29.80
C GLN A 97 3.13 25.92 -28.64
N MET A 98 4.23 25.20 -28.83
CA MET A 98 5.34 25.14 -27.87
C MET A 98 6.04 26.48 -27.71
N MET A 99 6.26 27.23 -28.80
CA MET A 99 6.92 28.54 -28.72
C MET A 99 6.07 29.60 -28.00
N GLY A 100 4.73 29.49 -28.03
CA GLY A 100 3.80 30.40 -27.34
C GLY A 100 3.58 30.12 -25.85
N MET A 101 4.06 28.98 -25.33
CA MET A 101 3.88 28.59 -23.91
C MET A 101 5.03 29.04 -22.99
N LYS A 102 6.03 29.75 -23.53
CA LYS A 102 7.08 30.39 -22.72
C LYS A 102 6.53 31.69 -22.14
N LYS A 103 5.96 31.64 -20.93
CA LYS A 103 5.79 32.81 -20.04
C LYS A 103 6.66 32.64 -18.81
#